data_AF-A0A8J3VFE1-F1
#
_entry.id   AF-A0A8J3VFE1-F1
#
_cell.length_a   1.000
_cell.length_b   1.000
_cell.length_c   1.000
_cell.angle_alpha   90.00
_cell.angle_beta   90.00
_cell.angle_gamma   90.00
#
_symmetry.space_group_name_H-M   'P 1'
#
loop_
_entity.id
_entity.type
_entity.pdbx_description
1 polymer ?
#
loop_
_entity_poly.entity_id
_entity_poly.type
_entity_poly.pdbx_seq_one_letter_code
_entity_poly.pdbx_strand_id
1 'polypeptide(L)'
;MSTLEHRYRRIISLYPVQHRQRFGDEILDTLMQGSVPQQRFPRARELADLLWNAARLRLTRRGLPSVHDSRWADAAAIGGPLAAAFLAAYYALAQIAVWMPILGFAQPFSAPWKAMAAFGWWLLTVVLAAAGARLVAAAMAWLGALGPLAYSAWRYASDATVFARHWPFVVLALTAALCLTVRFPKRHAIQLMGGRFAVLLTAAFVLVWTSPALQLPLIRGAGSDYPAEAWNGLYPRFLGYHLLGAIPLSAVLLLTVTLLWLLLKHDGGLRRRLLAIAAPAVVLSAVVNFGYEQLVMTSSHILAPNFSTQIAVHLPVKYTSPAPVAMSAGQWTFVLLLPPIVFVAALILVRRGDRRQELIELGKAELQRRQAH
;
A
#
# COMPACT_ATOMS: atom_id res chain seq x y z
N MET A 1 -42.96 7.82 -25.37
CA MET A 1 -41.72 7.63 -24.59
C MET A 1 -41.97 6.58 -23.51
N SER A 2 -41.18 5.51 -23.46
CA SER A 2 -41.33 4.48 -22.41
C SER A 2 -40.71 4.95 -21.08
N THR A 3 -41.20 4.44 -19.94
CA THR A 3 -40.61 4.74 -18.62
C THR A 3 -39.14 4.32 -18.54
N LEU A 4 -38.75 3.25 -19.25
CA LEU A 4 -37.38 2.75 -19.33
C LEU A 4 -36.46 3.74 -20.05
N GLU A 5 -36.89 4.28 -21.19
CA GLU A 5 -36.13 5.26 -21.96
C GLU A 5 -35.81 6.51 -21.13
N HIS A 6 -36.79 7.00 -20.36
CA HIS A 6 -36.60 8.14 -19.45
C HIS A 6 -35.54 7.87 -18.39
N ARG A 7 -35.51 6.64 -17.83
CA ARG A 7 -34.48 6.23 -16.86
C ARG A 7 -33.10 6.16 -17.51
N TYR A 8 -32.98 5.60 -18.72
CA TYR A 8 -31.72 5.60 -19.44
C TYR A 8 -31.22 7.01 -19.76
N ARG A 9 -32.08 7.91 -20.24
CA ARG A 9 -31.73 9.32 -20.46
C ARG A 9 -31.24 10.00 -19.17
N ARG A 10 -31.85 9.71 -18.02
CA ARG A 10 -31.40 10.22 -16.72
C ARG A 10 -30.01 9.70 -16.32
N ILE A 11 -29.68 8.45 -16.65
CA ILE A 11 -28.33 7.89 -16.41
C ILE A 11 -27.32 8.47 -17.40
N ILE A 12 -27.69 8.58 -18.68
CA ILE A 12 -26.86 9.19 -19.74
C ILE A 12 -26.58 10.66 -19.41
N SER A 13 -27.45 11.38 -18.69
CA SER A 13 -27.16 12.74 -18.20
C SER A 13 -25.94 12.79 -17.26
N LEU A 14 -25.51 11.67 -16.68
CA LEU A 14 -24.25 11.61 -15.95
C LEU A 14 -23.02 11.63 -16.86
N TYR A 15 -23.14 11.45 -18.17
CA TYR A 15 -22.00 11.60 -19.07
C TYR A 15 -21.63 13.09 -19.29
N PRO A 16 -20.36 13.38 -19.66
CA PRO A 16 -19.95 14.74 -20.04
C PRO A 16 -20.77 15.29 -21.22
N VAL A 17 -21.09 16.59 -21.20
CA VAL A 17 -21.99 17.24 -22.18
C VAL A 17 -21.64 16.90 -23.63
N GLN A 18 -20.39 17.10 -24.04
CA GLN A 18 -19.96 16.83 -25.43
C GLN A 18 -20.03 15.34 -25.80
N HIS A 19 -19.83 14.42 -24.84
CA HIS A 19 -19.96 12.99 -25.12
C HIS A 19 -21.43 12.61 -25.30
N ARG A 20 -22.33 13.18 -24.48
CA ARG A 20 -23.78 13.03 -24.65
C ARG A 20 -24.26 13.58 -25.98
N GLN A 21 -23.77 14.74 -26.39
CA GLN A 21 -24.15 15.36 -27.67
C GLN A 21 -23.73 14.51 -28.87
N ARG A 22 -22.59 13.81 -28.77
CA ARG A 22 -22.04 13.02 -29.88
C ARG A 22 -22.55 11.58 -29.93
N PHE A 23 -22.72 10.94 -28.78
CA PHE A 23 -23.00 9.50 -28.68
C PHE A 23 -24.23 9.17 -27.82
N GLY A 24 -24.91 10.17 -27.25
CA GLY A 24 -26.00 9.95 -26.30
C GLY A 24 -27.19 9.20 -26.92
N ASP A 25 -27.56 9.56 -28.14
CA ASP A 25 -28.66 8.91 -28.85
C ASP A 25 -28.26 7.49 -29.34
N GLU A 26 -27.02 7.30 -29.82
CA GLU A 26 -26.51 5.98 -30.21
C GLU A 26 -26.46 4.99 -29.02
N ILE A 27 -25.99 5.47 -27.86
CA ILE A 27 -25.98 4.67 -26.61
C ILE A 27 -27.42 4.32 -26.21
N LEU A 28 -28.35 5.28 -26.28
CA LEU A 28 -29.75 5.06 -25.93
C LEU A 28 -30.40 4.04 -26.86
N ASP A 29 -30.20 4.17 -28.17
CA ASP A 29 -30.73 3.24 -29.17
C ASP A 29 -30.21 1.83 -28.96
N THR A 30 -28.90 1.68 -28.72
CA THR A 30 -28.27 0.38 -28.42
C THR A 30 -28.88 -0.26 -27.16
N LEU A 31 -29.10 0.52 -26.10
CA LEU A 31 -29.72 0.03 -24.87
C LEU A 31 -31.19 -0.35 -25.06
N MET A 32 -31.93 0.41 -25.88
CA MET A 32 -33.33 0.12 -26.18
C MET A 32 -33.48 -1.12 -27.07
N GLN A 33 -32.60 -1.32 -28.06
CA GLN A 33 -32.57 -2.52 -28.90
C GLN A 33 -32.25 -3.79 -28.10
N GLY A 34 -31.41 -3.69 -27.07
CA GLY A 34 -31.09 -4.81 -26.18
C GLY A 34 -32.14 -5.10 -25.10
N SER A 35 -33.17 -4.24 -24.96
CA SER A 35 -34.16 -4.36 -23.90
C SER A 35 -35.26 -5.38 -24.23
N VAL A 36 -35.74 -6.10 -23.22
CA VAL A 36 -36.82 -7.08 -23.38
C VAL A 36 -38.16 -6.33 -23.49
N PRO A 37 -39.12 -6.79 -24.31
CA PRO A 37 -40.46 -6.24 -24.33
C PRO A 37 -41.02 -6.13 -22.90
N GLN A 38 -41.61 -4.97 -22.56
CA GLN A 38 -42.19 -4.64 -21.24
C GLN A 38 -41.19 -4.41 -20.08
N GLN A 39 -39.87 -4.37 -20.33
CA GLN A 39 -38.90 -4.00 -19.31
C GLN A 39 -39.13 -2.56 -18.81
N ARG A 40 -39.35 -2.40 -17.49
CA ARG A 40 -39.61 -1.07 -16.87
C ARG A 40 -38.37 -0.44 -16.22
N PHE A 41 -37.36 -1.25 -15.89
CA PHE A 41 -36.14 -0.83 -15.20
C PHE A 41 -34.89 -1.35 -15.91
N PRO A 42 -33.79 -0.57 -15.96
CA PRO A 42 -32.49 -1.06 -16.42
C PRO A 42 -32.06 -2.29 -15.63
N ARG A 43 -31.37 -3.25 -16.26
CA ARG A 43 -30.78 -4.36 -15.51
C ARG A 43 -29.68 -3.81 -14.61
N ALA A 44 -29.47 -4.42 -13.44
CA ALA A 44 -28.45 -3.98 -12.49
C ALA A 44 -27.05 -3.91 -13.13
N ARG A 45 -26.74 -4.86 -14.02
CA ARG A 45 -25.48 -4.89 -14.79
C ARG A 45 -25.35 -3.71 -15.76
N GLU A 46 -26.39 -3.41 -16.53
CA GLU A 46 -26.40 -2.28 -17.47
C GLU A 46 -26.24 -0.95 -16.71
N LEU A 47 -26.94 -0.81 -15.59
CA LEU A 47 -26.82 0.36 -14.73
C LEU A 47 -25.39 0.51 -14.18
N ALA A 48 -24.79 -0.57 -13.67
CA ALA A 48 -23.42 -0.56 -13.16
C ALA A 48 -22.41 -0.19 -14.27
N ASP A 49 -22.55 -0.79 -15.45
CA ASP A 49 -21.68 -0.52 -16.60
C ASP A 49 -21.81 0.94 -17.08
N LEU A 50 -23.02 1.49 -17.14
CA LEU A 50 -23.27 2.88 -17.53
C LEU A 50 -22.73 3.87 -16.50
N LEU A 51 -22.98 3.63 -15.21
CA LEU A 51 -22.48 4.49 -14.14
C LEU A 51 -20.95 4.47 -14.08
N TRP A 52 -20.35 3.28 -14.23
CA TRP A 52 -18.90 3.13 -14.30
C TRP A 52 -18.29 3.88 -15.47
N ASN A 53 -18.85 3.75 -16.67
CA ASN A 53 -18.37 4.46 -17.86
C ASN A 53 -18.58 5.98 -17.77
N ALA A 54 -19.71 6.44 -17.22
CA ALA A 54 -19.96 7.87 -16.98
C ALA A 54 -18.94 8.46 -16.00
N ALA A 55 -18.73 7.80 -14.87
CA ALA A 55 -17.75 8.19 -13.86
C ALA A 55 -16.34 8.22 -14.47
N ARG A 56 -15.96 7.15 -15.18
CA ARG A 56 -14.68 7.05 -15.89
C ARG A 56 -14.48 8.22 -16.85
N LEU A 57 -15.43 8.51 -17.74
CA LEU A 57 -15.30 9.61 -18.71
C LEU A 57 -15.21 10.99 -18.05
N ARG A 58 -15.93 11.21 -16.94
CA ARG A 58 -15.80 12.46 -16.16
C ARG A 58 -14.43 12.59 -15.51
N LEU A 59 -13.92 11.51 -14.95
CA LEU A 59 -12.57 11.49 -14.37
C LEU A 59 -11.53 11.74 -15.45
N THR A 60 -11.60 11.04 -16.59
CA THR A 60 -10.66 11.22 -17.71
C THR A 60 -10.68 12.65 -18.27
N ARG A 61 -11.87 13.27 -18.41
CA ARG A 61 -11.99 14.65 -18.91
C ARG A 61 -11.54 15.73 -17.94
N ARG A 62 -11.69 15.51 -16.63
CA ARG A 62 -11.04 16.36 -15.61
C ARG A 62 -9.51 16.20 -15.63
N GLY A 63 -8.99 15.38 -16.53
CA GLY A 63 -7.58 15.18 -16.77
C GLY A 63 -6.94 14.28 -15.72
N LEU A 64 -7.74 13.45 -15.04
CA LEU A 64 -7.21 12.22 -14.46
C LEU A 64 -6.80 11.31 -15.64
N PRO A 65 -5.64 10.65 -15.57
CA PRO A 65 -5.18 9.76 -16.61
C PRO A 65 -6.26 8.72 -16.90
N SER A 66 -6.45 8.43 -18.19
CA SER A 66 -7.10 7.17 -18.55
C SER A 66 -6.30 6.08 -17.84
N VAL A 67 -6.95 5.27 -17.01
CA VAL A 67 -6.33 4.08 -16.38
C VAL A 67 -5.80 3.11 -17.45
N HIS A 68 -6.06 3.36 -18.74
CA HIS A 68 -5.53 2.64 -19.89
C HIS A 68 -4.39 3.38 -20.61
N ASP A 69 -3.88 4.48 -20.08
CA ASP A 69 -2.56 4.97 -20.47
C ASP A 69 -1.57 3.86 -20.14
N SER A 70 -0.96 3.25 -21.17
CA SER A 70 -0.05 2.12 -21.04
C SER A 70 1.04 2.40 -20.00
N ARG A 71 1.45 3.66 -19.88
CA ARG A 71 2.48 4.12 -18.94
C ARG A 71 2.10 3.92 -17.47
N TRP A 72 0.81 4.05 -17.11
CA TRP A 72 0.33 3.77 -15.76
C TRP A 72 0.12 2.28 -15.54
N ALA A 73 -0.24 1.55 -16.58
CA ALA A 73 -0.33 0.10 -16.54
C ALA A 73 1.05 -0.53 -16.29
N ASP A 74 2.12 0.02 -16.88
CA ASP A 74 3.51 -0.40 -16.64
C ASP A 74 3.95 -0.10 -15.20
N ALA A 75 3.59 1.08 -14.67
CA ALA A 75 3.86 1.43 -13.29
C ALA A 75 3.11 0.51 -12.31
N ALA A 76 1.84 0.17 -12.58
CA ALA A 76 1.07 -0.77 -11.79
C ALA A 76 1.62 -2.20 -11.88
N ALA A 77 2.10 -2.60 -13.07
CA ALA A 77 2.71 -3.90 -13.32
C ALA A 77 3.94 -4.16 -12.44
N ILE A 78 4.72 -3.12 -12.16
CA ILE A 78 5.90 -3.17 -11.29
C ILE A 78 5.49 -2.90 -9.84
N GLY A 79 4.67 -1.87 -9.60
CA GLY A 79 4.29 -1.41 -8.27
C GLY A 79 3.50 -2.44 -7.45
N GLY A 80 2.63 -3.23 -8.09
CA GLY A 80 1.84 -4.26 -7.42
C GLY A 80 2.70 -5.37 -6.80
N PRO A 81 3.50 -6.10 -7.59
CA PRO A 81 4.44 -7.10 -7.08
C PRO A 81 5.43 -6.52 -6.07
N LEU A 82 5.87 -5.28 -6.27
CA LEU A 82 6.82 -4.62 -5.39
C LEU A 82 6.23 -4.31 -4.01
N ALA A 83 4.98 -3.83 -3.96
CA ALA A 83 4.25 -3.63 -2.72
C ALA A 83 3.99 -4.98 -2.00
N ALA A 84 3.63 -6.02 -2.75
CA ALA A 84 3.47 -7.37 -2.19
C ALA A 84 4.81 -7.93 -1.65
N ALA A 85 5.92 -7.71 -2.34
CA ALA A 85 7.24 -8.12 -1.89
C ALA A 85 7.69 -7.38 -0.63
N PHE A 86 7.39 -6.08 -0.53
CA PHE A 86 7.62 -5.31 0.70
C PHE A 86 6.82 -5.87 1.87
N LEU A 87 5.53 -6.21 1.66
CA LEU A 87 4.70 -6.85 2.68
C LEU A 87 5.25 -8.21 3.10
N ALA A 88 5.68 -9.04 2.14
CA ALA A 88 6.34 -10.31 2.45
C ALA A 88 7.59 -10.09 3.30
N ALA A 89 8.48 -9.17 2.89
CA ALA A 89 9.69 -8.85 3.65
C ALA A 89 9.38 -8.37 5.07
N TYR A 90 8.38 -7.48 5.22
CA TYR A 90 7.91 -7.01 6.52
C TYR A 90 7.44 -8.16 7.44
N TYR A 91 6.58 -9.06 6.93
CA TYR A 91 6.11 -10.19 7.73
C TYR A 91 7.20 -11.22 8.00
N ALA A 92 8.23 -11.33 7.15
CA ALA A 92 9.41 -12.14 7.42
C ALA A 92 10.28 -11.52 8.53
N LEU A 93 10.42 -10.20 8.59
CA LEU A 93 11.09 -9.51 9.71
C LEU A 93 10.34 -9.74 11.03
N ALA A 94 9.00 -9.71 10.99
CA ALA A 94 8.18 -10.05 12.16
C ALA A 94 8.37 -11.51 12.63
N GLN A 95 8.92 -12.40 11.80
CA GLN A 95 9.32 -13.75 12.23
C GLN A 95 10.55 -13.76 13.13
N ILE A 96 11.38 -12.72 13.18
CA ILE A 96 12.52 -12.70 14.10
C ILE A 96 12.02 -12.80 15.56
N ALA A 97 10.85 -12.20 15.86
CA ALA A 97 10.20 -12.33 17.16
C ALA A 97 9.74 -13.77 17.49
N VAL A 98 9.58 -14.64 16.49
CA VAL A 98 9.19 -16.05 16.63
C VAL A 98 10.34 -16.93 17.12
N TRP A 99 11.59 -16.56 16.80
CA TRP A 99 12.75 -17.33 17.22
C TRP A 99 13.17 -17.02 18.67
N MET A 100 12.65 -15.94 19.26
CA MET A 100 12.95 -15.51 20.63
C MET A 100 12.74 -16.61 21.70
N PRO A 101 11.63 -17.37 21.71
CA PRO A 101 11.42 -18.40 22.73
C PRO A 101 12.37 -19.60 22.55
N ILE A 102 12.69 -19.96 21.30
CA ILE A 102 13.67 -21.00 20.97
C ILE A 102 15.08 -20.58 21.43
N LEU A 103 15.31 -19.27 21.57
CA LEU A 103 16.55 -18.67 22.06
C LEU A 103 16.60 -18.49 23.58
N GLY A 104 15.59 -18.97 24.32
CA GLY A 104 15.56 -18.89 25.77
C GLY A 104 14.97 -17.60 26.32
N PHE A 105 14.39 -16.72 25.49
CA PHE A 105 13.64 -15.56 25.98
C PHE A 105 12.24 -15.99 26.44
N ALA A 106 11.93 -15.72 27.70
CA ALA A 106 10.92 -16.43 28.50
C ALA A 106 9.42 -16.20 28.17
N GLN A 107 9.07 -15.63 27.02
CA GLN A 107 7.67 -15.43 26.65
C GLN A 107 7.39 -15.96 25.23
N PRO A 108 6.65 -17.08 25.08
CA PRO A 108 6.16 -17.53 23.78
C PRO A 108 5.20 -16.48 23.22
N PHE A 109 5.67 -15.66 22.27
CA PHE A 109 4.78 -14.79 21.51
C PHE A 109 3.68 -15.66 20.87
N SER A 110 2.42 -15.35 21.18
CA SER A 110 1.31 -16.28 21.05
C SER A 110 0.77 -16.52 19.62
N ALA A 111 1.49 -16.18 18.55
CA ALA A 111 1.08 -16.59 17.19
C ALA A 111 2.15 -16.46 16.09
N PRO A 112 3.29 -17.16 16.19
CA PRO A 112 4.33 -17.15 15.16
C PRO A 112 3.80 -17.52 13.76
N TRP A 113 2.86 -18.47 13.74
CA TRP A 113 2.24 -18.98 12.53
C TRP A 113 1.47 -17.91 11.74
N LYS A 114 0.92 -16.85 12.38
CA LYS A 114 0.16 -15.81 11.68
C LYS A 114 1.06 -14.99 10.77
N ALA A 115 2.21 -14.56 11.28
CA ALA A 115 3.16 -13.83 10.47
C ALA A 115 3.79 -14.74 9.39
N MET A 116 3.91 -16.05 9.64
CA MET A 116 4.42 -17.03 8.67
C MET A 116 3.40 -17.25 7.55
N ALA A 117 2.13 -17.38 7.91
CA ALA A 117 1.03 -17.46 6.97
C ALA A 117 0.91 -16.17 6.14
N ALA A 118 0.99 -15.00 6.77
CA ALA A 118 0.97 -13.72 6.08
C ALA A 118 2.17 -13.57 5.13
N PHE A 119 3.37 -13.94 5.58
CA PHE A 119 4.56 -14.00 4.75
C PHE A 119 4.37 -14.91 3.53
N GLY A 120 3.98 -16.16 3.75
CA GLY A 120 3.74 -17.13 2.69
C GLY A 120 2.67 -16.65 1.71
N TRP A 121 1.63 -15.97 2.22
CA TRP A 121 0.56 -15.39 1.41
C TRP A 121 1.07 -14.29 0.46
N TRP A 122 1.84 -13.33 0.98
CA TRP A 122 2.39 -12.25 0.17
C TRP A 122 3.48 -12.75 -0.77
N LEU A 123 4.30 -13.71 -0.35
CA LEU A 123 5.28 -14.36 -1.21
C LEU A 123 4.61 -15.08 -2.39
N LEU A 124 3.58 -15.90 -2.11
CA LEU A 124 2.82 -16.58 -3.14
C LEU A 124 2.17 -15.57 -4.11
N THR A 125 1.69 -14.44 -3.58
CA THR A 125 1.16 -13.33 -4.40
C THR A 125 2.23 -12.78 -5.37
N VAL A 126 3.47 -12.58 -4.90
CA VAL A 126 4.61 -12.16 -5.76
C VAL A 126 4.91 -13.21 -6.83
N VAL A 127 5.00 -14.48 -6.44
CA VAL A 127 5.28 -15.60 -7.37
C VAL A 127 4.20 -15.70 -8.45
N LEU A 128 2.92 -15.64 -8.08
CA LEU A 128 1.80 -15.67 -9.02
C LEU A 128 1.79 -14.46 -9.95
N ALA A 129 2.14 -13.27 -9.43
CA ALA A 129 2.26 -12.08 -10.25
C ALA A 129 3.40 -12.20 -11.27
N ALA A 130 4.56 -12.75 -10.86
CA ALA A 130 5.71 -13.03 -11.73
C ALA A 130 5.41 -14.11 -12.78
N ALA A 131 4.67 -15.16 -12.40
CA ALA A 131 4.20 -16.22 -13.30
C ALA A 131 3.11 -15.76 -14.28
N GLY A 132 2.62 -14.52 -14.17
CA GLY A 132 1.57 -13.98 -15.04
C GLY A 132 0.16 -14.44 -14.69
N ALA A 133 -0.04 -15.10 -13.54
CA ALA A 133 -1.34 -15.50 -12.98
C ALA A 133 -2.02 -14.32 -12.24
N ARG A 134 -2.12 -13.18 -12.91
CA ARG A 134 -2.44 -11.89 -12.29
C ARG A 134 -3.82 -11.83 -11.63
N LEU A 135 -4.83 -12.46 -12.21
CA LEU A 135 -6.17 -12.48 -11.60
C LEU A 135 -6.15 -13.19 -10.24
N VAL A 136 -5.40 -14.30 -10.15
CA VAL A 136 -5.23 -15.04 -8.89
C VAL A 136 -4.39 -14.22 -7.91
N ALA A 137 -3.29 -13.61 -8.37
CA ALA A 137 -2.48 -12.72 -7.54
C ALA A 137 -3.27 -11.51 -7.02
N ALA A 138 -4.12 -10.89 -7.85
CA ALA A 138 -4.98 -9.79 -7.46
C ALA A 138 -6.03 -10.24 -6.44
N ALA A 139 -6.68 -11.39 -6.65
CA ALA A 139 -7.63 -11.95 -5.69
C ALA A 139 -6.95 -12.23 -4.34
N MET A 140 -5.75 -12.83 -4.37
CA MET A 140 -4.95 -13.04 -3.16
C MET A 140 -4.57 -11.73 -2.47
N ALA A 141 -4.14 -10.71 -3.21
CA ALA A 141 -3.81 -9.41 -2.65
C ALA A 141 -5.03 -8.73 -2.01
N TRP A 142 -6.21 -8.83 -2.62
CA TRP A 142 -7.47 -8.34 -2.04
C TRP A 142 -7.81 -9.06 -0.73
N LEU A 143 -7.75 -10.39 -0.72
CA LEU A 143 -7.97 -11.17 0.51
C LEU A 143 -6.94 -10.82 1.60
N GLY A 144 -5.67 -10.66 1.20
CA GLY A 144 -4.57 -10.25 2.08
C GLY A 144 -4.70 -8.82 2.60
N ALA A 145 -5.42 -7.94 1.91
CA ALA A 145 -5.73 -6.58 2.36
C ALA A 145 -6.96 -6.53 3.26
N LEU A 146 -8.02 -7.26 2.89
CA LEU A 146 -9.29 -7.29 3.63
C LEU A 146 -9.16 -7.98 4.99
N GLY A 147 -8.31 -9.00 5.12
CA GLY A 147 -8.08 -9.70 6.39
C GLY A 147 -7.55 -8.78 7.50
N PRO A 148 -6.39 -8.13 7.34
CA PRO A 148 -5.86 -7.16 8.31
C PRO A 148 -6.78 -5.97 8.54
N LEU A 149 -7.52 -5.51 7.52
CA LEU A 149 -8.53 -4.46 7.66
C LEU A 149 -9.67 -4.89 8.60
N ALA A 150 -10.27 -6.06 8.36
CA ALA A 150 -11.34 -6.60 9.19
C ALA A 150 -10.85 -6.90 10.61
N TYR A 151 -9.64 -7.45 10.75
CA TYR A 151 -9.02 -7.68 12.05
C TYR A 151 -8.81 -6.37 12.82
N SER A 152 -8.31 -5.32 12.15
CA SER A 152 -8.11 -4.01 12.76
C SER A 152 -9.43 -3.39 13.19
N ALA A 153 -10.46 -3.46 12.35
CA ALA A 153 -11.80 -2.96 12.68
C ALA A 153 -12.41 -3.69 13.88
N TRP A 154 -12.27 -5.02 13.94
CA TRP A 154 -12.78 -5.84 15.05
C TRP A 154 -12.04 -5.55 16.37
N ARG A 155 -10.72 -5.42 16.33
CA ARG A 155 -9.89 -5.16 17.52
C ARG A 155 -9.88 -3.72 17.98
N TYR A 156 -10.30 -2.78 17.14
CA TYR A 156 -10.21 -1.35 17.42
C TYR A 156 -10.86 -0.94 18.76
N ALA A 157 -12.03 -1.49 19.09
CA ALA A 157 -12.72 -1.18 20.35
C ALA A 157 -11.95 -1.65 21.59
N SER A 158 -11.17 -2.74 21.47
CA SER A 158 -10.35 -3.29 22.55
C SER A 158 -8.92 -2.75 22.58
N ASP A 159 -8.40 -2.33 21.43
CA ASP A 159 -7.02 -1.91 21.25
C ASP A 159 -6.90 -0.98 20.03
N ALA A 160 -7.01 0.32 20.28
CA ALA A 160 -6.87 1.34 19.24
C ALA A 160 -5.45 1.36 18.61
N THR A 161 -4.44 0.82 19.30
CA THR A 161 -3.05 0.80 18.80
C THR A 161 -2.86 -0.16 17.64
N VAL A 162 -3.70 -1.21 17.55
CA VAL A 162 -3.74 -2.13 16.40
C VAL A 162 -3.94 -1.36 15.11
N PHE A 163 -4.84 -0.38 15.12
CA PHE A 163 -5.12 0.41 13.92
C PHE A 163 -3.88 1.21 13.48
N ALA A 164 -3.27 1.98 14.38
CA ALA A 164 -2.05 2.74 14.05
C ALA A 164 -0.93 1.82 13.53
N ARG A 165 -0.73 0.66 14.15
CA ARG A 165 0.32 -0.29 13.73
C ARG A 165 0.06 -0.93 12.37
N HIS A 166 -1.18 -1.27 12.05
CA HIS A 166 -1.51 -2.04 10.83
C HIS A 166 -1.93 -1.17 9.64
N TRP A 167 -2.41 0.04 9.87
CA TRP A 167 -3.03 0.86 8.84
C TRP A 167 -2.12 1.20 7.64
N PRO A 168 -0.83 1.57 7.81
CA PRO A 168 0.07 1.77 6.68
C PRO A 168 0.22 0.51 5.81
N PHE A 169 0.22 -0.68 6.44
CA PHE A 169 0.31 -1.96 5.73
C PHE A 169 -1.00 -2.33 5.04
N VAL A 170 -2.16 -1.97 5.61
CA VAL A 170 -3.46 -2.10 4.94
C VAL A 170 -3.49 -1.24 3.67
N VAL A 171 -3.02 0.01 3.75
CA VAL A 171 -2.94 0.89 2.56
C VAL A 171 -1.97 0.33 1.53
N LEU A 172 -0.80 -0.18 1.95
CA LEU A 172 0.14 -0.82 1.04
C LEU A 172 -0.45 -2.09 0.38
N ALA A 173 -1.20 -2.90 1.14
CA ALA A 173 -1.87 -4.10 0.65
C ALA A 173 -2.99 -3.75 -0.36
N LEU A 174 -3.78 -2.71 -0.08
CA LEU A 174 -4.77 -2.17 -1.02
C LEU A 174 -4.10 -1.64 -2.28
N THR A 175 -2.97 -0.94 -2.17
CA THR A 175 -2.17 -0.50 -3.32
C THR A 175 -1.71 -1.69 -4.15
N ALA A 176 -1.20 -2.75 -3.53
CA ALA A 176 -0.80 -3.98 -4.22
C ALA A 176 -2.00 -4.59 -4.97
N ALA A 177 -3.15 -4.72 -4.31
CA ALA A 177 -4.36 -5.28 -4.89
C ALA A 177 -4.89 -4.46 -6.06
N LEU A 178 -4.96 -3.13 -5.91
CA LEU A 178 -5.37 -2.21 -6.96
C LEU A 178 -4.44 -2.27 -8.17
N CYS A 179 -3.12 -2.25 -7.96
CA CYS A 179 -2.13 -2.35 -9.03
C CYS A 179 -2.23 -3.68 -9.79
N LEU A 180 -2.37 -4.80 -9.07
CA LEU A 180 -2.51 -6.13 -9.67
C LEU A 180 -3.85 -6.32 -10.41
N THR A 181 -4.86 -5.51 -10.08
CA THR A 181 -6.17 -5.51 -10.77
C THR A 181 -6.12 -4.81 -12.13
N VAL A 182 -5.15 -3.90 -12.34
CA VAL A 182 -4.96 -3.23 -13.63
C VAL A 182 -4.60 -4.26 -14.71
N ARG A 183 -5.28 -4.21 -15.86
CA ARG A 183 -5.01 -5.12 -16.99
C ARG A 183 -3.87 -4.56 -17.84
N PHE A 184 -2.88 -5.40 -18.13
CA PHE A 184 -1.76 -5.10 -19.03
C PHE A 184 -1.33 -6.35 -19.81
N PRO A 185 -0.65 -6.21 -20.97
CA PRO A 185 -0.15 -7.36 -21.73
C PRO A 185 0.80 -8.22 -20.88
N LYS A 186 0.67 -9.56 -20.93
CA LYS A 186 1.50 -10.47 -20.11
C LYS A 186 3.00 -10.30 -20.36
N ARG A 187 3.41 -10.21 -21.63
CA ARG A 187 4.82 -10.19 -22.05
C ARG A 187 5.58 -8.94 -21.60
N HIS A 188 4.89 -7.81 -21.44
CA HIS A 188 5.54 -6.53 -21.18
C HIS A 188 6.14 -6.43 -19.77
N ALA A 189 5.44 -6.94 -18.75
CA ALA A 189 5.93 -6.86 -17.37
C ALA A 189 7.17 -7.72 -17.10
N ILE A 190 7.24 -8.92 -17.70
CA ILE A 190 8.40 -9.80 -17.56
C ILE A 190 9.63 -9.18 -18.23
N GLN A 191 9.43 -8.56 -19.40
CA GLN A 191 10.49 -7.82 -20.10
C GLN A 191 10.96 -6.61 -19.29
N LEU A 192 10.05 -5.87 -18.67
CA LEU A 192 10.37 -4.69 -17.84
C LEU A 192 11.11 -5.05 -16.55
N MET A 193 10.70 -6.12 -15.87
CA MET A 193 11.38 -6.57 -14.65
C MET A 193 12.75 -7.18 -14.99
N GLY A 194 12.85 -7.96 -16.06
CA GLY A 194 14.06 -8.67 -16.45
C GLY A 194 14.49 -9.72 -15.40
N GLY A 195 15.37 -10.65 -15.81
CA GLY A 195 15.87 -11.70 -14.89
C GLY A 195 16.59 -11.13 -13.65
N ARG A 196 17.21 -9.94 -13.78
CA ARG A 196 17.93 -9.28 -12.67
C ARG A 196 17.02 -8.87 -11.53
N PHE A 197 15.77 -8.47 -11.81
CA PHE A 197 14.82 -8.14 -10.76
C PHE A 197 14.44 -9.38 -9.95
N ALA A 198 14.20 -10.52 -10.61
CA ALA A 198 13.96 -11.78 -9.93
C ALA A 198 15.14 -12.14 -9.04
N VAL A 199 16.38 -12.05 -9.55
CA VAL A 199 17.60 -12.31 -8.78
C VAL A 199 17.72 -11.38 -7.57
N LEU A 200 17.51 -10.07 -7.73
CA LEU A 200 17.58 -9.11 -6.63
C LEU A 200 16.50 -9.34 -5.57
N LEU A 201 15.28 -9.67 -6.01
CA LEU A 201 14.17 -9.95 -5.11
C LEU A 201 14.38 -11.25 -4.36
N THR A 202 14.91 -12.28 -5.03
CA THR A 202 15.37 -13.53 -4.40
C THR A 202 16.53 -13.28 -3.44
N ALA A 203 17.52 -12.46 -3.80
CA ALA A 203 18.66 -12.17 -2.93
C ALA A 203 18.23 -11.39 -1.67
N ALA A 204 17.42 -10.34 -1.83
CA ALA A 204 16.85 -9.60 -0.72
C ALA A 204 16.01 -10.52 0.19
N PHE A 205 15.24 -11.42 -0.40
CA PHE A 205 14.45 -12.41 0.31
C PHE A 205 15.32 -13.40 1.11
N VAL A 206 16.35 -13.97 0.48
CA VAL A 206 17.30 -14.89 1.14
C VAL A 206 18.00 -14.17 2.30
N LEU A 207 18.41 -12.91 2.13
CA LEU A 207 18.99 -12.08 3.19
C LEU A 207 18.02 -11.88 4.36
N VAL A 208 16.76 -11.52 4.09
CA VAL A 208 15.73 -11.38 5.13
C VAL A 208 15.51 -12.71 5.87
N TRP A 209 15.38 -13.82 5.13
CA TRP A 209 15.11 -15.15 5.68
C TRP A 209 16.27 -15.72 6.50
N THR A 210 17.51 -15.47 6.08
CA THR A 210 18.72 -15.96 6.77
C THR A 210 19.17 -15.04 7.91
N SER A 211 18.68 -13.80 7.95
CA SER A 211 19.03 -12.83 9.00
C SER A 211 18.84 -13.32 10.45
N PRO A 212 17.81 -14.10 10.84
CA PRO A 212 17.69 -14.59 12.21
C PRO A 212 18.77 -15.64 12.54
N ALA A 213 19.13 -16.48 11.57
CA ALA A 213 20.19 -17.49 11.73
C ALA A 213 21.58 -16.83 11.89
N LEU A 214 21.80 -15.69 11.22
CA LEU A 214 23.00 -14.87 11.39
C LEU A 214 23.04 -14.11 12.72
N GLN A 215 21.88 -13.78 13.30
CA GLN A 215 21.77 -13.10 14.60
C GLN A 215 21.99 -14.05 15.78
N LEU A 216 21.62 -15.33 15.63
CA LEU A 216 21.71 -16.35 16.68
C LEU A 216 23.06 -16.37 17.45
N PRO A 217 24.22 -16.40 16.75
CA PRO A 217 25.52 -16.48 17.41
C PRO A 217 25.89 -15.17 18.13
N LEU A 218 25.51 -14.02 17.55
CA LEU A 218 25.75 -12.71 18.14
C LEU A 218 24.95 -12.52 19.44
N ILE A 219 23.71 -13.03 19.48
CA ILE A 219 22.85 -13.00 20.67
C ILE A 219 23.43 -13.86 21.79
N ARG A 220 23.86 -15.09 21.48
CA ARG A 220 24.45 -15.99 22.48
C ARG A 220 25.75 -15.45 23.07
N GLY A 221 26.52 -14.69 22.28
CA GLY A 221 27.77 -14.08 22.74
C GLY A 221 27.59 -12.86 23.65
N ALA A 222 26.43 -12.22 23.65
CA ALA A 222 26.23 -10.95 24.36
C ALA A 222 25.82 -11.11 25.85
N GLY A 223 25.39 -12.29 26.30
CA GLY A 223 24.92 -12.54 27.68
C GLY A 223 23.39 -12.46 27.82
N SER A 224 22.84 -13.14 28.84
CA SER A 224 21.40 -13.40 29.03
C SER A 224 20.57 -12.22 29.54
N ASP A 225 21.19 -11.10 29.89
CA ASP A 225 20.54 -10.05 30.68
C ASP A 225 19.79 -9.01 29.82
N TYR A 226 19.54 -9.29 28.54
CA TYR A 226 18.86 -8.36 27.65
C TYR A 226 17.33 -8.51 27.71
N PRO A 227 16.59 -7.45 28.07
CA PRO A 227 15.13 -7.48 28.03
C PRO A 227 14.64 -7.59 26.58
N ALA A 228 13.83 -8.60 26.31
CA ALA A 228 13.23 -8.90 25.00
C ALA A 228 12.37 -7.74 24.43
N GLU A 229 11.96 -6.79 25.27
CA GLU A 229 11.17 -5.61 24.88
C GLU A 229 11.96 -4.63 23.99
N ALA A 230 13.29 -4.65 24.02
CA ALA A 230 14.15 -3.78 23.20
C ALA A 230 14.13 -4.12 21.69
N TRP A 231 13.49 -5.23 21.29
CA TRP A 231 13.66 -5.82 19.96
C TRP A 231 12.53 -5.53 18.97
N ASN A 232 11.34 -5.15 19.44
CA ASN A 232 10.16 -4.95 18.58
C ASN A 232 9.89 -3.49 18.18
N GLY A 233 10.73 -2.54 18.60
CA GLY A 233 10.55 -1.14 18.21
C GLY A 233 11.78 -0.31 18.52
N LEU A 234 12.32 0.37 17.50
CA LEU A 234 12.33 1.84 17.36
C LEU A 234 12.44 2.71 18.64
N TYR A 235 12.96 2.21 19.76
CA TYR A 235 13.35 3.04 20.90
C TYR A 235 14.68 3.71 20.53
N PRO A 236 14.72 5.02 20.27
CA PRO A 236 15.94 5.70 19.85
C PRO A 236 16.92 5.93 21.02
N ARG A 237 16.67 5.34 22.20
CA ARG A 237 17.20 5.89 23.45
C ARG A 237 18.52 5.33 23.94
N PHE A 238 19.14 4.34 23.31
CA PHE A 238 20.44 3.88 23.78
C PHE A 238 21.41 3.48 22.67
N LEU A 239 22.50 4.24 22.58
CA LEU A 239 23.60 4.09 21.63
C LEU A 239 24.31 2.72 21.65
N GLY A 240 24.08 1.89 22.66
CA GLY A 240 24.71 0.57 22.80
C GLY A 240 24.01 -0.58 22.05
N TYR A 241 22.74 -0.42 21.64
CA TYR A 241 21.90 -1.52 21.13
C TYR A 241 21.86 -1.64 19.59
N HIS A 242 22.76 -0.94 18.89
CA HIS A 242 22.67 -0.73 17.44
C HIS A 242 23.02 -1.96 16.57
N LEU A 243 23.86 -2.89 17.02
CA LEU A 243 24.34 -3.99 16.17
C LEU A 243 23.28 -5.08 15.91
N LEU A 244 22.41 -5.36 16.89
CA LEU A 244 21.40 -6.42 16.76
C LEU A 244 20.14 -5.93 16.02
N GLY A 245 19.80 -4.64 16.16
CA GLY A 245 18.84 -3.96 15.27
C GLY A 245 19.38 -3.67 13.87
N ALA A 246 20.70 -3.67 13.67
CA ALA A 246 21.31 -3.35 12.38
C ALA A 246 21.03 -4.40 11.30
N ILE A 247 20.80 -5.67 11.64
CA ILE A 247 20.60 -6.72 10.62
C ILE A 247 19.17 -6.65 10.02
N PRO A 248 18.07 -6.60 10.80
CA PRO A 248 16.73 -6.33 10.27
C PRO A 248 16.71 -5.01 9.49
N LEU A 249 17.35 -3.98 10.05
CA LEU A 249 17.53 -2.69 9.40
C LEU A 249 18.33 -2.81 8.10
N SER A 250 19.37 -3.66 8.03
CA SER A 250 20.16 -3.88 6.82
C SER A 250 19.37 -4.57 5.73
N ALA A 251 18.47 -5.49 6.07
CA ALA A 251 17.60 -6.15 5.11
C ALA A 251 16.54 -5.17 4.57
N VAL A 252 15.95 -4.36 5.45
CA VAL A 252 15.07 -3.25 5.04
C VAL A 252 15.84 -2.24 4.18
N LEU A 253 17.03 -1.81 4.61
CA LEU A 253 17.89 -0.89 3.86
C LEU A 253 18.29 -1.46 2.52
N LEU A 254 18.63 -2.74 2.42
CA LEU A 254 18.99 -3.38 1.15
C LEU A 254 17.78 -3.46 0.23
N LEU A 255 16.59 -3.74 0.77
CA LEU A 255 15.34 -3.71 0.02
C LEU A 255 15.00 -2.27 -0.41
N THR A 256 15.18 -1.27 0.46
CA THR A 256 15.03 0.16 0.15
C THR A 256 16.04 0.63 -0.89
N VAL A 257 17.30 0.21 -0.81
CA VAL A 257 18.35 0.51 -1.78
C VAL A 257 18.06 -0.17 -3.11
N THR A 258 17.58 -1.41 -3.09
CA THR A 258 17.15 -2.12 -4.31
C THR A 258 15.96 -1.40 -4.96
N LEU A 259 14.98 -0.98 -4.16
CA LEU A 259 13.85 -0.16 -4.59
C LEU A 259 14.31 1.18 -5.19
N LEU A 260 15.20 1.90 -4.50
CA LEU A 260 15.77 3.16 -4.96
C LEU A 260 16.57 2.96 -6.24
N TRP A 261 17.39 1.93 -6.34
CA TRP A 261 18.17 1.60 -7.51
C TRP A 261 17.27 1.29 -8.71
N LEU A 262 16.22 0.49 -8.51
CA LEU A 262 15.20 0.23 -9.54
C LEU A 262 14.53 1.52 -9.98
N LEU A 263 14.11 2.36 -9.03
CA LEU A 263 13.53 3.67 -9.32
C LEU A 263 14.50 4.55 -10.13
N LEU A 264 15.79 4.57 -9.78
CA LEU A 264 16.81 5.39 -10.45
C LEU A 264 17.13 4.90 -11.86
N LYS A 265 17.05 3.59 -12.12
CA LYS A 265 17.37 3.00 -13.43
C LYS A 265 16.29 3.21 -14.48
N HIS A 266 15.04 3.38 -14.09
CA HIS A 266 13.93 3.55 -15.02
C HIS A 266 13.78 5.00 -15.53
N ASP A 267 13.17 5.14 -16.70
CA ASP A 267 12.86 6.45 -17.30
C ASP A 267 12.15 7.37 -16.30
N GLY A 268 12.47 8.66 -16.37
CA GLY A 268 11.94 9.65 -15.43
C GLY A 268 10.40 9.65 -15.33
N GLY A 269 9.71 9.32 -16.42
CA GLY A 269 8.25 9.13 -16.43
C GLY A 269 7.79 7.96 -15.55
N LEU A 270 8.36 6.77 -15.74
CA LEU A 270 8.02 5.58 -14.97
C LEU A 270 8.37 5.75 -13.48
N ARG A 271 9.55 6.32 -13.20
CA ARG A 271 9.98 6.65 -11.83
C ARG A 271 8.96 7.52 -11.10
N ARG A 272 8.49 8.60 -11.73
CA ARG A 272 7.49 9.51 -11.14
C ARG A 272 6.15 8.79 -10.85
N ARG A 273 5.72 7.88 -11.72
CA ARG A 273 4.47 7.10 -11.53
C ARG A 273 4.60 6.09 -10.39
N LEU A 274 5.74 5.38 -10.31
CA LEU A 274 6.01 4.47 -9.18
C LEU A 274 6.05 5.23 -7.85
N LEU A 275 6.69 6.40 -7.81
CA LEU A 275 6.67 7.27 -6.63
C LEU A 275 5.24 7.71 -6.28
N ALA A 276 4.40 8.03 -7.27
CA ALA A 276 3.01 8.39 -7.03
C ALA A 276 2.18 7.21 -6.47
N ILE A 277 2.43 5.99 -6.92
CA ILE A 277 1.79 4.77 -6.39
C ILE A 277 2.23 4.50 -4.94
N ALA A 278 3.51 4.72 -4.61
CA ALA A 278 4.06 4.48 -3.27
C ALA A 278 3.73 5.60 -2.26
N ALA A 279 3.57 6.85 -2.72
CA ALA A 279 3.42 8.03 -1.88
C ALA A 279 2.31 7.91 -0.81
N PRO A 280 1.10 7.39 -1.09
CA PRO A 280 0.05 7.25 -0.08
C PRO A 280 0.47 6.42 1.13
N ALA A 281 1.12 5.27 0.91
CA ALA A 281 1.56 4.40 1.99
C ALA A 281 2.73 5.02 2.78
N VAL A 282 3.67 5.67 2.08
CA VAL A 282 4.84 6.32 2.71
C VAL A 282 4.42 7.52 3.56
N VAL A 283 3.61 8.43 3.01
CA VAL A 283 3.14 9.62 3.72
C VAL A 283 2.28 9.21 4.92
N LEU A 284 1.37 8.25 4.73
CA LEU A 284 0.56 7.75 5.82
C LEU A 284 1.41 7.09 6.92
N SER A 285 2.40 6.28 6.54
CA SER A 285 3.34 5.69 7.49
C SER A 285 4.07 6.77 8.29
N ALA A 286 4.58 7.81 7.64
CA ALA A 286 5.23 8.92 8.33
C ALA A 286 4.27 9.63 9.30
N VAL A 287 3.06 9.97 8.85
CA VAL A 287 2.05 10.64 9.68
C VAL A 287 1.65 9.79 10.90
N VAL A 288 1.50 8.48 10.73
CA VAL A 288 1.10 7.59 11.81
C VAL A 288 2.25 7.37 12.81
N ASN A 289 3.47 7.10 12.34
CA ASN A 289 4.61 6.88 13.22
C ASN A 289 5.08 8.17 13.92
N PHE A 290 5.13 9.31 13.22
CA PHE A 290 5.58 10.57 13.83
C PHE A 290 4.48 11.31 14.60
N GLY A 291 3.22 11.19 14.19
CA GLY A 291 2.11 11.90 14.81
C GLY A 291 1.39 11.07 15.88
N TYR A 292 0.88 9.90 15.51
CA TYR A 292 -0.02 9.11 16.37
C TYR A 292 0.71 8.26 17.40
N GLU A 293 1.82 7.64 17.03
CA GLU A 293 2.55 6.76 17.96
C GLU A 293 3.10 7.56 19.17
N GLN A 294 3.56 8.79 18.93
CA GLN A 294 3.97 9.70 20.00
C GLN A 294 2.82 10.03 20.97
N LEU A 295 1.61 10.30 20.45
CA LEU A 295 0.40 10.56 21.26
C LEU A 295 -0.02 9.34 22.10
N VAL A 296 0.03 8.15 21.49
CA VAL A 296 -0.30 6.89 22.16
C VAL A 296 0.74 6.55 23.23
N MET A 297 2.04 6.75 22.96
CA MET A 297 3.10 6.49 23.95
C MET A 297 3.12 7.52 25.09
N THR A 298 2.78 8.79 24.84
CA THR A 298 2.71 9.77 25.94
C THR A 298 1.58 9.43 26.91
N SER A 299 0.45 8.95 26.41
CA SER A 299 -0.67 8.54 27.27
C SER A 299 -0.38 7.27 28.09
N SER A 300 0.50 6.38 27.63
CA SER A 300 0.91 5.21 28.43
C SER A 300 2.01 5.53 29.44
N HIS A 301 2.94 6.45 29.14
CA HIS A 301 4.04 6.79 30.04
C HIS A 301 3.66 7.70 31.22
N ILE A 302 2.58 8.47 31.13
CA ILE A 302 2.08 9.29 32.26
C ILE A 302 1.60 8.41 33.44
N LEU A 303 1.45 7.10 33.24
CA LEU A 303 0.95 6.17 34.25
C LEU A 303 1.97 5.12 34.72
N ALA A 304 3.25 5.20 34.32
CA ALA A 304 4.29 4.31 34.84
C ALA A 304 5.19 5.04 35.87
N PRO A 305 4.83 5.07 37.17
CA PRO A 305 5.57 5.83 38.19
C PRO A 305 6.93 5.24 38.60
N ASN A 306 7.38 4.13 38.01
CA ASN A 306 8.51 3.34 38.56
C ASN A 306 9.75 3.32 37.68
N PHE A 307 10.30 4.49 37.33
CA PHE A 307 11.74 4.59 37.10
C PHE A 307 12.37 5.52 38.14
N SER A 308 12.77 4.88 39.25
CA SER A 308 13.76 5.33 40.24
C SER A 308 13.45 6.53 41.13
N THR A 309 12.38 6.45 41.90
CA THR A 309 12.49 6.87 43.31
C THR A 309 11.97 5.74 44.20
N GLN A 310 12.88 5.16 44.98
CA GLN A 310 12.67 4.14 46.00
C GLN A 310 11.76 4.58 47.17
N ILE A 311 10.88 5.56 46.96
CA ILE A 311 9.90 5.99 47.96
C ILE A 311 8.58 5.30 47.60
N ALA A 312 8.51 4.02 47.95
CA ALA A 312 7.31 3.21 47.88
C ALA A 312 6.30 3.69 48.92
N VAL A 313 5.58 4.77 48.62
CA VAL A 313 4.30 5.06 49.29
C VAL A 313 3.29 4.05 48.73
N HIS A 314 2.83 3.15 49.59
CA HIS A 314 1.73 2.22 49.37
C HIS A 314 0.43 2.96 49.00
N LEU A 315 0.29 3.40 47.76
CA LEU A 315 -0.99 3.79 47.20
C LEU A 315 -1.49 2.63 46.34
N PRO A 316 -2.64 2.02 46.67
CA PRO A 316 -3.29 1.02 45.83
C PRO A 316 -3.93 1.74 44.63
N VAL A 317 -3.11 2.24 43.72
CA VAL A 317 -3.58 2.71 42.42
C VAL A 317 -3.88 1.45 41.62
N LYS A 318 -5.15 1.03 41.63
CA LYS A 318 -5.67 0.11 40.62
C LYS A 318 -5.31 0.71 39.27
N TYR A 319 -4.39 0.07 38.56
CA TYR A 319 -4.14 0.31 37.14
C TYR A 319 -5.38 -0.13 36.36
N THR A 320 -6.48 0.60 36.49
CA THR A 320 -7.51 0.62 35.45
C THR A 320 -6.85 1.36 34.31
N SER A 321 -6.17 0.60 33.44
CA SER A 321 -5.66 1.08 32.16
C SER A 321 -6.77 1.92 31.53
N PRO A 322 -6.60 3.25 31.42
CA PRO A 322 -7.65 4.10 30.87
C PRO A 322 -8.02 3.51 29.50
N ALA A 323 -9.32 3.39 29.25
CA ALA A 323 -9.81 2.85 27.99
C ALA A 323 -9.03 3.51 26.85
N PRO A 324 -8.54 2.73 25.86
CA PRO A 324 -7.71 3.25 24.78
C PRO A 324 -8.40 4.47 24.20
N VAL A 325 -7.67 5.59 24.10
CA VAL A 325 -8.22 6.85 23.59
C VAL A 325 -8.62 6.61 22.14
N ALA A 326 -9.91 6.40 21.90
CA ALA A 326 -10.44 6.22 20.57
C ALA A 326 -10.16 7.48 19.75
N MET A 327 -9.72 7.30 18.51
CA MET A 327 -9.58 8.38 17.55
C MET A 327 -10.89 9.14 17.42
N SER A 328 -10.80 10.47 17.40
CA SER A 328 -11.94 11.33 17.13
C SER A 328 -12.43 11.13 15.69
N ALA A 329 -13.69 11.50 15.41
CA ALA A 329 -14.25 11.43 14.05
C ALA A 329 -13.40 12.20 13.02
N GLY A 330 -12.80 13.33 13.42
CA GLY A 330 -11.89 14.11 12.58
C GLY A 330 -10.59 13.36 12.27
N GLN A 331 -10.00 12.68 13.26
CA GLN A 331 -8.80 11.86 13.09
C GLN A 331 -9.06 10.68 12.13
N TRP A 332 -10.20 10.01 12.27
CA TRP A 332 -10.65 8.97 11.35
C TRP A 332 -10.79 9.48 9.92
N THR A 333 -11.50 10.60 9.76
CA THR A 333 -11.73 11.21 8.45
C THR A 333 -10.40 11.57 7.79
N PHE A 334 -9.48 12.18 8.54
CA PHE A 334 -8.15 12.51 8.05
C PHE A 334 -7.37 11.27 7.60
N VAL A 335 -7.30 10.23 8.43
CA VAL A 335 -6.53 9.01 8.13
C VAL A 335 -7.11 8.21 6.95
N LEU A 336 -8.43 8.22 6.77
CA LEU A 336 -9.10 7.57 5.64
C LEU A 336 -8.96 8.37 4.33
N LEU A 337 -8.99 9.71 4.40
CA LEU A 337 -8.90 10.58 3.22
C LEU A 337 -7.46 10.91 2.81
N LEU A 338 -6.48 10.79 3.71
CA LEU A 338 -5.10 11.13 3.41
C LEU A 338 -4.53 10.31 2.24
N PRO A 339 -4.65 8.96 2.18
CA PRO A 339 -4.12 8.19 1.05
C PRO A 339 -4.66 8.62 -0.33
N PRO A 340 -6.00 8.76 -0.56
CA PRO A 340 -6.50 9.20 -1.85
C PRO A 340 -6.12 10.65 -2.18
N ILE A 341 -6.07 11.56 -1.19
CA ILE A 341 -5.63 12.95 -1.40
C ILE A 341 -4.16 12.98 -1.86
N VAL A 342 -3.28 12.25 -1.16
CA VAL A 342 -1.85 12.16 -1.51
C VAL A 342 -1.67 11.55 -2.90
N PHE A 343 -2.44 10.51 -3.24
CA PHE A 343 -2.39 9.90 -4.57
C PHE A 343 -2.80 10.89 -5.67
N VAL A 344 -3.90 11.62 -5.48
CA VAL A 344 -4.36 12.64 -6.44
C VAL A 344 -3.33 13.77 -6.59
N ALA A 345 -2.76 14.25 -5.49
CA ALA A 345 -1.71 15.27 -5.51
C ALA A 345 -0.46 14.77 -6.28
N ALA A 346 0.00 13.55 -6.01
CA ALA A 346 1.11 12.94 -6.70
C ALA A 346 0.83 12.79 -8.20
N LEU A 347 -0.37 12.37 -8.57
CA LEU A 347 -0.81 12.24 -9.96
C LEU A 347 -0.81 13.58 -10.72
N ILE A 348 -1.23 14.67 -10.06
CA ILE A 348 -1.14 16.03 -10.62
C ILE A 348 0.34 16.40 -10.86
N LEU A 349 1.23 16.09 -9.93
CA LEU A 349 2.67 16.36 -10.07
C LEU A 349 3.30 15.55 -11.20
N VAL A 350 2.98 14.25 -11.33
CA VAL A 350 3.43 13.41 -12.45
C VAL A 350 3.04 14.05 -13.78
N ARG A 351 1.77 14.45 -13.91
CA ARG A 351 1.24 15.03 -15.15
C ARG A 351 1.89 16.36 -15.50
N ARG A 352 2.13 17.23 -14.51
CA ARG A 352 2.89 18.48 -14.71
C ARG A 352 4.31 18.17 -15.19
N GLY A 353 4.94 17.14 -14.62
CA GLY A 353 6.26 16.67 -15.04
C GLY A 353 6.31 16.13 -16.46
N ASP A 354 5.30 15.36 -16.88
CA ASP A 354 5.18 14.83 -18.24
C ASP A 354 4.96 15.96 -19.25
N ARG A 355 4.03 16.89 -18.97
CA ARG A 355 3.76 18.05 -19.84
C ARG A 355 4.99 18.95 -20.02
N ARG A 356 5.78 19.14 -18.96
CA ARG A 356 7.02 19.93 -19.05
C ARG A 356 8.05 19.26 -19.96
N GLN A 357 8.18 17.93 -19.92
CA GLN A 357 9.08 17.20 -20.80
C GLN A 357 8.64 17.28 -22.27
N GLU A 358 7.34 17.11 -22.53
CA GLU A 358 6.76 17.25 -23.87
C GLU A 358 7.05 18.64 -24.48
N LEU A 359 6.87 19.71 -23.70
CA LEU A 359 7.18 21.07 -24.15
C LEU A 359 8.68 21.28 -24.43
N ILE A 360 9.57 20.66 -23.64
CA ILE A 360 11.02 20.70 -23.88
C ILE A 360 11.38 19.97 -25.16
N GLU A 361 10.77 18.80 -25.41
CA GLU A 361 11.00 18.02 -26.63
C GLU A 361 10.50 18.75 -27.88
N LEU A 362 9.32 19.36 -27.83
CA LEU A 362 8.80 20.21 -28.91
C LEU A 362 9.70 21.40 -29.18
N GLY A 363 10.21 22.06 -28.13
CA GLY A 363 11.15 23.17 -28.28
C GLY A 363 12.48 22.74 -28.91
N LYS A 364 13.00 21.57 -28.54
CA LYS A 364 14.21 20.99 -29.16
C LYS A 364 14.00 20.65 -30.63
N ALA A 365 12.85 20.04 -30.97
CA ALA A 365 12.52 19.69 -32.34
C ALA A 365 12.37 20.92 -33.24
N GLU A 366 11.77 21.99 -32.72
CA GLU A 366 11.65 23.27 -33.44
C GLU A 366 13.01 23.93 -33.66
N LEU A 367 13.90 23.91 -32.67
CA LEU A 367 15.28 24.41 -32.82
C LEU A 367 16.06 23.61 -33.88
N GLN A 368 15.91 22.29 -33.90
CA GLN A 368 16.53 21.43 -34.92
C GLN A 368 16.00 21.72 -36.32
N ARG A 369 14.69 21.98 -36.47
CA ARG A 369 14.10 22.39 -37.76
C ARG A 369 14.66 23.73 -38.25
N ARG A 370 14.82 24.70 -37.34
CA ARG A 370 15.39 26.02 -37.68
C ARG A 370 16.87 25.97 -38.05
N GLN A 371 17.62 24.99 -37.54
CA GLN A 371 19.03 24.80 -37.90
C GLN A 371 19.21 24.08 -39.25
N ALA A 372 18.15 23.44 -39.76
CA ALA A 372 18.17 22.73 -41.04
C ALA A 372 17.73 23.60 -42.23
N HIS A 373 17.22 24.81 -41.97
CA HIS A 373 16.86 25.83 -42.96
C HIS A 373 17.89 26.95 -42.93
#